data_AF-A0ABD3V6H3-F1
#
_entry.id   AF-A0ABD3V6H3-F1
#
_cell.length_a   1.000
_cell.length_b   1.000
_cell.length_c   1.000
_cell.angle_alpha   90.00
_cell.angle_beta   90.00
_cell.angle_gamma   90.00
#
_symmetry.space_group_name_H-M   'P 1'
#
loop_
_entity.id
_entity.type
_entity.pdbx_description
1 polymer ?
#
loop_
_entity_poly.entity_id
_entity_poly.type
_entity_poly.pdbx_seq_one_letter_code
_entity_poly.pdbx_strand_id
1 'polypeptide(L)'
;MAGYLKLYYPDLSPPQIKEFKQRFRSLEICIDNKTEEALYFSDSYFFHSKMFKTNEYPREVAARSGSVYFLVNTTFLRGVSGGWKFKVVEQDLYLYIGFSNPIFGSYKTFVSLKNCGTLSAKWPYKELKDGSMKTDKCDKYIVDVTFTDPHYSSFQRIHCRIRYNEFNV
;
A
#
# COMPACT_ATOMS: atom_id res chain seq x y z
N MET A 1 2.67 26.15 8.44
CA MET A 1 1.25 25.79 8.24
C MET A 1 1.16 24.30 7.93
N ALA A 2 0.66 23.49 8.85
CA ALA A 2 0.41 22.07 8.60
C ALA A 2 -0.80 21.95 7.67
N GLY A 3 -0.57 21.83 6.36
CA GLY A 3 -1.64 21.54 5.41
C GLY A 3 -2.27 20.20 5.74
N TYR A 4 -3.59 20.20 5.95
CA TYR A 4 -4.34 18.96 6.15
C TYR A 4 -4.16 18.06 4.92
N LEU A 5 -3.68 16.83 5.14
CA LEU A 5 -3.52 15.84 4.08
C LEU A 5 -4.91 15.49 3.54
N LYS A 6 -5.15 15.77 2.26
CA LYS A 6 -6.35 15.28 1.57
C LYS A 6 -6.11 13.81 1.20
N LEU A 7 -6.73 12.92 1.97
CA LEU A 7 -6.81 11.49 1.62
C LEU A 7 -7.89 11.31 0.56
N TYR A 8 -7.50 10.88 -0.62
CA TYR A 8 -8.39 10.43 -1.66
C TYR A 8 -8.84 9.01 -1.34
N TYR A 9 -10.09 8.88 -0.92
CA TYR A 9 -10.77 7.60 -0.90
C TYR A 9 -11.30 7.33 -2.31
N PRO A 10 -11.31 6.07 -2.78
CA PRO A 10 -12.15 5.68 -3.91
C PRO A 10 -13.60 6.05 -3.58
N ASP A 11 -14.46 6.12 -4.61
CA ASP A 11 -15.89 6.49 -4.53
C ASP A 11 -16.75 5.46 -3.77
N LEU A 12 -16.26 4.95 -2.65
CA LEU A 12 -16.99 4.11 -1.71
C LEU A 12 -17.77 5.01 -0.75
N SER A 13 -19.08 4.88 -0.82
CA SER A 13 -20.00 5.42 0.17
C SER A 13 -19.72 4.85 1.58
N PRO A 14 -20.09 5.57 2.66
CA PRO A 14 -19.91 5.07 4.03
C PRO A 14 -20.48 3.66 4.28
N PRO A 15 -21.64 3.26 3.73
CA PRO A 15 -22.13 1.88 3.81
C PRO A 15 -21.18 0.85 3.18
N GLN A 16 -20.56 1.16 2.04
CA GLN A 16 -19.60 0.26 1.39
C GLN A 16 -18.33 0.10 2.21
N ILE A 17 -17.85 1.16 2.87
CA ILE A 17 -16.72 1.09 3.81
C ILE A 17 -17.07 0.21 5.01
N LYS A 18 -18.29 0.31 5.53
CA LYS A 18 -18.78 -0.56 6.61
C LYS A 18 -18.81 -2.03 6.17
N GLU A 19 -19.36 -2.32 5.00
CA GLU A 19 -19.36 -3.68 4.41
C GLU A 19 -17.93 -4.21 4.27
N PHE A 20 -17.01 -3.39 3.76
CA PHE A 20 -15.61 -3.77 3.59
C PHE A 20 -14.96 -4.22 4.90
N LYS A 21 -15.16 -3.46 5.98
CA LYS A 21 -14.59 -3.75 7.30
C LYS A 21 -15.19 -5.00 7.94
N GLN A 22 -16.41 -5.38 7.56
CA GLN A 22 -17.07 -6.60 8.02
C GLN A 22 -16.65 -7.85 7.23
N ARG A 23 -15.98 -7.69 6.08
CA ARG A 23 -15.52 -8.84 5.30
C ARG A 23 -14.40 -9.57 6.02
N PHE A 24 -14.44 -10.90 5.87
CA PHE A 24 -13.40 -11.76 6.38
C PHE A 24 -12.11 -11.57 5.57
N ARG A 25 -11.01 -11.19 6.25
CA ARG A 25 -9.68 -10.98 5.66
C ARG A 25 -9.67 -9.92 4.57
N SER A 26 -10.01 -8.70 4.93
CA SER A 26 -9.89 -7.52 4.07
C SER A 26 -8.64 -6.70 4.40
N LEU A 27 -8.13 -5.94 3.43
CA LEU A 27 -6.92 -5.14 3.59
C LEU A 27 -7.10 -3.74 3.02
N GLU A 28 -6.90 -2.74 3.86
CA GLU A 28 -6.82 -1.33 3.46
C GLU A 28 -5.35 -0.92 3.32
N ILE A 29 -4.99 -0.32 2.20
CA ILE A 29 -3.66 0.21 1.94
C ILE A 29 -3.77 1.72 1.76
N CYS A 30 -3.15 2.47 2.66
CA CYS A 30 -3.05 3.92 2.59
C CYS A 30 -1.64 4.29 2.12
N ILE A 31 -1.54 5.05 1.04
CA ILE A 31 -0.29 5.62 0.55
C ILE A 31 -0.34 7.12 0.83
N ASP A 32 0.57 7.62 1.68
CA ASP A 32 0.72 9.03 2.05
C ASP A 32 1.97 9.58 1.38
N ASN A 33 1.77 10.36 0.30
CA ASN A 33 2.86 10.97 -0.45
C ASN A 33 3.12 12.38 0.08
N LYS A 34 4.26 12.56 0.76
CA LYS A 34 4.74 13.86 1.27
C LYS A 34 5.78 14.52 0.37
N THR A 35 6.00 13.98 -0.83
CA THR A 35 6.97 14.50 -1.80
C THR A 35 6.29 15.47 -2.78
N GLU A 36 7.08 16.23 -3.53
CA GLU A 36 6.61 17.06 -4.66
C GLU A 36 6.33 16.24 -5.92
N GLU A 37 6.83 15.00 -5.98
CA GLU A 37 6.64 14.14 -7.14
C GLU A 37 5.40 13.26 -6.96
N ALA A 38 4.58 13.11 -8.01
CA ALA A 38 3.49 12.14 -7.97
C ALA A 38 4.02 10.70 -8.02
N LEU A 39 3.21 9.75 -7.56
CA LEU A 39 3.48 8.31 -7.70
C LEU A 39 2.54 7.73 -8.74
N TYR A 40 3.06 7.27 -9.88
CA TYR A 40 2.26 6.55 -10.87
C TYR A 40 2.24 5.07 -10.58
N PHE A 41 1.06 4.49 -10.59
CA PHE A 41 0.93 3.05 -10.52
C PHE A 41 1.49 2.40 -11.78
N SER A 42 2.37 1.41 -11.60
CA SER A 42 3.10 0.79 -12.70
C SER A 42 2.72 -0.67 -12.91
N ASP A 43 2.52 -1.43 -11.83
CA ASP A 43 2.30 -2.88 -11.92
C ASP A 43 1.60 -3.41 -10.66
N SER A 44 0.88 -4.53 -10.81
CA SER A 44 0.33 -5.30 -9.70
C SER A 44 0.49 -6.80 -9.86
N TYR A 45 0.61 -7.46 -8.72
CA TYR A 45 0.51 -8.89 -8.60
C TYR A 45 -0.53 -9.20 -7.54
N PHE A 46 -1.64 -9.85 -7.92
CA PHE A 46 -2.63 -10.32 -6.95
C PHE A 46 -2.58 -11.82 -6.80
N PHE A 47 -2.56 -12.27 -5.54
CA PHE A 47 -2.66 -13.68 -5.18
C PHE A 47 -3.88 -13.86 -4.27
N HIS A 48 -4.91 -14.52 -4.78
CA HIS A 48 -6.22 -14.68 -4.15
C HIS A 48 -6.93 -13.37 -3.75
N SER A 49 -6.64 -12.27 -4.45
CA SER A 49 -7.08 -10.92 -4.07
C SER A 49 -7.60 -10.13 -5.25
N LYS A 50 -8.44 -9.14 -4.96
CA LYS A 50 -8.86 -8.12 -5.92
C LYS A 50 -9.20 -6.81 -5.21
N MET A 51 -9.32 -5.75 -5.99
CA MET A 51 -9.89 -4.49 -5.54
C MET A 51 -11.36 -4.68 -5.11
N PHE A 52 -11.75 -4.03 -4.02
CA PHE A 52 -13.11 -4.10 -3.48
C PHE A 52 -14.00 -3.06 -4.14
N LYS A 53 -14.96 -3.54 -4.95
CA LYS A 53 -16.02 -2.73 -5.59
C LYS A 53 -15.52 -1.53 -6.42
N THR A 54 -14.22 -1.42 -6.66
CA THR A 54 -13.62 -0.53 -7.64
C THR A 54 -13.09 -1.40 -8.77
N ASN A 55 -13.51 -1.13 -10.00
CA ASN A 55 -12.86 -1.70 -11.19
C ASN A 55 -11.59 -0.92 -11.57
N GLU A 56 -11.27 0.11 -10.80
CA GLU A 56 -10.11 0.96 -11.03
C GLU A 56 -8.97 0.50 -10.12
N TYR A 57 -7.86 0.15 -10.77
CA TYR A 57 -6.56 0.06 -10.12
C TYR A 57 -6.13 1.45 -9.66
N PRO A 58 -5.21 1.55 -8.68
CA PRO A 58 -4.51 2.80 -8.42
C PRO A 58 -4.01 3.39 -9.75
N ARG A 59 -4.25 4.67 -10.01
CA ARG A 59 -3.69 5.35 -11.20
C ARG A 59 -2.51 6.22 -10.80
N GLU A 60 -2.77 7.12 -9.86
CA GLU A 60 -1.80 8.09 -9.38
C GLU A 60 -2.04 8.37 -7.89
N VAL A 61 -0.96 8.60 -7.15
CA VAL A 61 -1.00 9.29 -5.85
C VAL A 61 -0.31 10.64 -6.05
N ALA A 62 -1.10 11.71 -6.18
CA ALA A 62 -0.59 13.03 -6.47
C ALA A 62 0.43 13.51 -5.41
N ALA A 63 1.28 14.45 -5.79
CA ALA A 63 2.19 15.13 -4.89
C ALA A 63 1.47 15.68 -3.65
N ARG A 64 2.11 15.59 -2.48
CA ARG A 64 1.59 16.07 -1.18
C ARG A 64 0.17 15.59 -0.83
N SER A 65 -0.25 14.44 -1.36
CA SER A 65 -1.58 13.86 -1.16
C SER A 65 -1.51 12.44 -0.61
N GLY A 66 -2.65 11.85 -0.26
CA GLY A 66 -2.69 10.43 0.02
C GLY A 66 -3.84 9.73 -0.68
N SER A 67 -3.72 8.43 -0.82
CA SER A 67 -4.75 7.59 -1.44
C SER A 67 -4.99 6.34 -0.61
N VAL A 68 -6.23 5.91 -0.54
CA VAL A 68 -6.66 4.72 0.20
C VAL A 68 -7.16 3.68 -0.78
N TYR A 69 -6.80 2.43 -0.59
CA TYR A 69 -7.21 1.34 -1.47
C TYR A 69 -7.72 0.17 -0.65
N PHE A 70 -8.73 -0.52 -1.17
CA PHE A 70 -9.45 -1.56 -0.46
C PHE A 70 -9.33 -2.87 -1.22
N LEU A 71 -8.80 -3.90 -0.57
CA LEU A 71 -8.61 -5.23 -1.14
C LEU A 71 -9.40 -6.29 -0.37
N VAL A 72 -9.97 -7.22 -1.11
CA VAL A 72 -10.71 -8.37 -0.57
C VAL A 72 -10.21 -9.66 -1.19
N ASN A 73 -10.41 -10.76 -0.46
CA ASN A 73 -10.12 -12.08 -0.94
C ASN A 73 -11.10 -12.48 -2.06
N THR A 74 -10.64 -13.30 -3.00
CA THR A 74 -11.47 -13.85 -4.08
C THR A 74 -11.83 -15.31 -3.89
N THR A 75 -11.21 -15.98 -2.94
CA THR A 75 -11.26 -17.44 -2.81
C THR A 75 -11.67 -17.82 -1.38
N PHE A 76 -12.58 -18.80 -1.27
CA PHE A 76 -13.00 -19.36 0.01
C PHE A 76 -11.78 -19.91 0.76
N LEU A 77 -11.72 -19.64 2.06
CA LEU A 77 -10.59 -20.01 2.91
C LEU A 77 -9.21 -19.57 2.36
N ARG A 78 -9.15 -18.40 1.72
CA ARG A 78 -7.89 -17.68 1.46
C ARG A 78 -7.93 -16.26 2.03
N GLY A 79 -6.75 -15.75 2.34
CA GLY A 79 -6.53 -14.37 2.76
C GLY A 79 -6.31 -13.42 1.58
N VAL A 80 -6.00 -12.17 1.89
CA VAL A 80 -5.59 -11.17 0.89
C VAL A 80 -4.07 -11.17 0.78
N SER A 81 -3.53 -11.18 -0.42
CA SER A 81 -2.10 -11.04 -0.67
C SER A 81 -1.78 -10.56 -2.07
N GLY A 82 -0.63 -9.92 -2.20
CA GLY A 82 -0.16 -9.41 -3.48
C GLY A 82 1.01 -8.48 -3.32
N GLY A 83 1.28 -7.75 -4.40
CA GLY A 83 2.22 -6.66 -4.40
C GLY A 83 1.86 -5.61 -5.44
N TRP A 84 2.35 -4.40 -5.20
CA TRP A 84 2.22 -3.24 -6.06
C TRP A 84 3.57 -2.59 -6.30
N LYS A 85 3.65 -1.92 -7.44
CA LYS A 85 4.78 -1.10 -7.85
C LYS A 85 4.26 0.26 -8.28
N PHE A 86 4.84 1.30 -7.71
CA PHE A 86 4.63 2.68 -8.10
C PHE A 86 5.94 3.28 -8.57
N LYS A 87 5.92 4.07 -9.64
CA LYS A 87 7.04 4.89 -10.09
C LYS A 87 6.92 6.28 -9.49
N VAL A 88 8.00 6.78 -8.89
CA VAL A 88 8.11 8.19 -8.52
C VAL A 88 8.36 8.98 -9.81
N VAL A 89 7.48 9.92 -10.13
CA VAL A 89 7.52 10.70 -11.38
C VAL A 89 8.88 11.38 -11.56
N GLU A 90 9.34 11.43 -12.82
CA GLU A 90 10.60 12.07 -13.22
C GLU A 90 11.88 11.48 -12.60
N GLN A 91 11.76 10.37 -11.88
CA GLN A 91 12.88 9.62 -11.31
C GLN A 91 12.87 8.19 -11.86
N ASP A 92 14.02 7.52 -11.87
CA ASP A 92 14.08 6.05 -12.07
C ASP A 92 13.89 5.31 -10.73
N LEU A 93 13.08 5.89 -9.84
CA LEU A 93 12.83 5.40 -8.49
C LEU A 93 11.45 4.76 -8.41
N TYR A 94 11.37 3.61 -7.74
CA TYR A 94 10.13 2.86 -7.59
C TYR A 94 9.87 2.50 -6.13
N LEU A 95 8.62 2.67 -5.73
CA LEU A 95 8.05 2.20 -4.47
C LEU A 95 7.42 0.82 -4.70
N TYR A 96 7.94 -0.17 -3.99
CA TYR A 96 7.43 -1.54 -3.99
C TYR A 96 6.68 -1.80 -2.69
N ILE A 97 5.47 -2.35 -2.77
CA ILE A 97 4.64 -2.69 -1.61
C ILE A 97 4.16 -4.13 -1.77
N GLY A 98 4.61 -5.04 -0.93
CA GLY A 98 4.14 -6.41 -0.83
C GLY A 98 3.29 -6.57 0.41
N PHE A 99 2.18 -7.29 0.32
CA PHE A 99 1.25 -7.46 1.44
C PHE A 99 0.67 -8.87 1.52
N SER A 100 0.39 -9.32 2.74
CA SER A 100 -0.37 -10.53 3.01
C SER A 100 -1.11 -10.44 4.35
N ASN A 101 -2.41 -10.71 4.29
CA ASN A 101 -3.36 -10.93 5.36
C ASN A 101 -3.90 -12.37 5.23
N PRO A 102 -3.15 -13.40 5.68
CA PRO A 102 -3.56 -14.78 5.56
C PRO A 102 -4.70 -15.12 6.54
N ILE A 103 -5.40 -16.24 6.32
CA ILE A 103 -6.42 -16.72 7.27
C ILE A 103 -5.79 -17.22 8.56
N PHE A 104 -4.66 -17.92 8.43
CA PHE A 104 -3.89 -18.51 9.51
C PHE A 104 -2.49 -17.91 9.50
N GLY A 105 -1.96 -17.67 10.69
CA GLY A 105 -0.65 -17.03 10.89
C GLY A 105 -0.74 -15.51 10.87
N SER A 106 0.43 -14.89 10.89
CA SER A 106 0.57 -13.45 11.04
C SER A 106 0.53 -12.72 9.70
N TYR A 107 0.07 -11.47 9.76
CA TYR A 107 0.20 -10.52 8.66
C TYR A 107 1.66 -10.34 8.27
N LYS A 108 1.89 -10.11 6.98
CA LYS A 108 3.21 -9.84 6.42
C LYS A 108 3.15 -8.66 5.48
N THR A 109 4.22 -7.88 5.49
CA THR A 109 4.40 -6.82 4.50
C THR A 109 5.85 -6.78 4.05
N PHE A 110 6.10 -6.09 2.96
CA PHE A 110 7.42 -5.67 2.55
C PHE A 110 7.28 -4.36 1.80
N VAL A 111 8.08 -3.36 2.16
CA VAL A 111 8.10 -2.10 1.44
C VAL A 111 9.53 -1.71 1.18
N SER A 112 9.82 -1.25 -0.03
CA SER A 112 11.16 -0.84 -0.41
C SER A 112 11.13 0.21 -1.50
N LEU A 113 12.16 1.06 -1.49
CA LEU A 113 12.48 2.02 -2.52
C LEU A 113 13.69 1.52 -3.32
N LYS A 114 13.61 1.50 -4.66
CA LYS A 114 14.73 1.08 -5.52
C LYS A 114 14.83 1.90 -6.79
N ASN A 115 16.06 2.22 -7.17
CA ASN A 115 16.40 2.78 -8.49
C ASN A 115 16.53 1.68 -9.55
N CYS A 116 15.50 0.84 -9.65
CA CYS A 116 15.52 -0.30 -10.55
C CYS A 116 14.10 -0.61 -11.02
N GLY A 117 13.82 -0.29 -12.28
CA GLY A 117 12.53 -0.53 -12.91
C GLY A 117 12.29 -1.96 -13.40
N THR A 118 13.26 -2.87 -13.30
CA THR A 118 13.13 -4.23 -13.86
C THR A 118 12.39 -5.20 -12.93
N LEU A 119 12.31 -4.91 -11.63
CA LEU A 119 11.57 -5.73 -10.68
C LEU A 119 10.07 -5.58 -10.93
N SER A 120 9.34 -6.70 -10.94
CA SER A 120 7.88 -6.72 -11.08
C SER A 120 7.19 -6.60 -9.72
N ALA A 121 5.88 -6.32 -9.72
CA ALA A 121 5.08 -6.28 -8.51
C ALA A 121 4.99 -7.62 -7.75
N LYS A 122 5.42 -8.73 -8.38
CA LYS A 122 5.56 -10.04 -7.70
C LYS A 122 6.77 -10.10 -6.78
N TRP A 123 7.82 -9.32 -7.05
CA TRP A 123 9.04 -9.31 -6.22
C TRP A 123 8.75 -8.94 -4.75
N PRO A 124 8.09 -7.82 -4.41
CA PRO A 124 7.87 -7.48 -3.01
C PRO A 124 6.95 -8.47 -2.28
N TYR A 125 6.09 -9.20 -3.01
CA TYR A 125 5.32 -10.31 -2.45
C TYR A 125 6.21 -11.50 -2.03
N LYS A 126 7.28 -11.79 -2.77
CA LYS A 126 8.23 -12.85 -2.39
C LYS A 126 9.10 -12.46 -1.19
N GLU A 127 9.34 -11.17 -1.01
CA GLU A 127 10.15 -10.61 0.08
C GLU A 127 9.36 -10.37 1.38
N LEU A 128 8.11 -10.83 1.45
CA LEU A 128 7.25 -10.66 2.61
C LEU A 128 7.90 -11.18 3.90
N LYS A 129 8.03 -10.27 4.88
CA LYS A 129 8.46 -10.59 6.26
C LYS A 129 7.35 -10.21 7.23
N ASP A 130 7.58 -10.42 8.52
CA ASP A 130 6.64 -10.05 9.58
C ASP A 130 6.05 -8.62 9.47
N GLY A 131 4.96 -8.39 10.19
CA GLY A 131 4.27 -7.10 10.28
C GLY A 131 4.97 -6.08 11.19
N SER A 132 6.30 -6.13 11.31
CA SER A 132 7.08 -5.11 12.01
C SER A 132 7.11 -3.80 11.23
N MET A 133 7.21 -2.66 11.92
CA MET A 133 7.42 -1.35 11.28
C MET A 133 8.67 -1.39 10.39
N LYS A 134 8.54 -0.85 9.17
CA LYS A 134 9.62 -0.87 8.19
C LYS A 134 9.91 0.54 7.73
N THR A 135 11.18 0.88 7.72
CA THR A 135 11.69 2.08 7.07
C THR A 135 12.71 1.64 6.04
N ASP A 136 12.56 2.11 4.81
CA ASP A 136 13.56 1.96 3.75
C ASP A 136 13.89 3.33 3.16
N LYS A 137 15.06 3.43 2.55
CA LYS A 137 15.59 4.70 2.06
C LYS A 137 16.36 4.49 0.76
N CYS A 138 16.13 5.38 -0.20
CA CYS A 138 16.81 5.40 -1.48
C CYS A 138 16.94 6.87 -1.91
N ASP A 139 18.16 7.29 -2.23
CA ASP A 139 18.51 8.68 -2.53
C ASP A 139 18.00 9.68 -1.48
N LYS A 140 17.26 10.69 -1.92
CA LYS A 140 16.62 11.71 -1.09
C LYS A 140 15.27 11.26 -0.51
N TYR A 141 14.87 10.00 -0.65
CA TYR A 141 13.55 9.52 -0.24
C TYR A 141 13.62 8.51 0.89
N ILE A 142 12.64 8.60 1.79
CA ILE A 142 12.37 7.64 2.86
C ILE A 142 10.95 7.14 2.70
N VAL A 143 10.75 5.84 2.88
CA VAL A 143 9.43 5.25 3.06
C VAL A 143 9.31 4.64 4.44
N ASP A 144 8.24 4.98 5.15
CA ASP A 144 7.90 4.49 6.47
C ASP A 144 6.57 3.71 6.41
N VAL A 145 6.51 2.56 7.09
CA VAL A 145 5.32 1.70 7.11
C VAL A 145 4.86 1.47 8.54
N THR A 146 3.60 1.81 8.80
CA THR A 146 2.91 1.48 10.05
C THR A 146 1.69 0.60 9.80
N PHE A 147 1.31 -0.11 10.86
CA PHE A 147 0.18 -1.04 10.84
C PHE A 147 -0.83 -0.57 11.87
N THR A 148 -2.10 -0.75 11.53
CA THR A 148 -3.16 -0.69 12.52
C THR A 148 -3.94 -1.98 12.41
N ASP A 149 -3.72 -2.86 13.38
CA ASP A 149 -4.57 -4.03 13.62
C ASP A 149 -5.53 -3.65 14.77
N PRO A 150 -6.82 -3.41 14.50
CA PRO A 150 -7.80 -3.47 15.56
C PRO A 150 -7.84 -4.93 16.04
N HIS A 151 -7.26 -5.20 17.20
CA HIS A 151 -7.21 -6.52 17.86
C HIS A 151 -8.39 -7.45 17.47
N TYR A 152 -8.05 -8.63 16.94
CA TYR A 152 -8.99 -9.69 16.49
C TYR A 152 -9.87 -9.37 15.27
N SER A 153 -9.63 -8.27 14.56
CA SER A 153 -10.46 -7.95 13.41
C SER A 153 -10.01 -8.70 12.15
N SER A 154 -10.98 -9.04 11.31
CA SER A 154 -10.78 -9.58 9.97
C SER A 154 -10.18 -8.56 8.99
N PHE A 155 -9.80 -7.37 9.46
CA PHE A 155 -9.42 -6.21 8.69
C PHE A 155 -8.02 -5.75 9.11
N GLN A 156 -7.20 -5.38 8.14
CA GLN A 156 -5.88 -4.81 8.41
C GLN A 156 -5.72 -3.50 7.63
N ARG A 157 -5.06 -2.52 8.24
CA ARG A 157 -4.59 -1.32 7.52
C ARG A 157 -3.06 -1.31 7.43
N ILE A 158 -2.54 -1.11 6.23
CA ILE A 158 -1.14 -0.78 5.97
C ILE A 158 -1.10 0.71 5.63
N HIS A 159 -0.31 1.49 6.37
CA HIS A 159 -0.08 2.89 6.06
C HIS A 159 1.38 3.06 5.63
N CYS A 160 1.57 3.39 4.36
CA CYS A 160 2.85 3.60 3.71
C CYS A 160 3.04 5.09 3.45
N ARG A 161 4.01 5.73 4.09
CA ARG A 161 4.33 7.14 3.89
C ARG A 161 5.65 7.28 3.18
N ILE A 162 5.68 7.98 2.04
CA ILE A 162 6.92 8.39 1.38
C ILE A 162 7.17 9.88 1.63
N ARG A 163 8.41 10.27 1.91
CA ARG A 163 8.84 11.65 2.21
C ARG A 163 10.29 11.88 1.82
N TYR A 164 10.74 13.12 1.85
CA TYR A 164 12.15 13.44 1.71
C TYR A 164 12.97 13.02 2.94
N ASN A 165 14.22 12.64 2.71
CA ASN A 165 15.24 12.46 3.73
C ASN A 165 15.77 13.84 4.11
N GLU A 166 15.27 14.39 5.21
CA GLU A 166 15.61 15.73 5.71
C GLU A 166 17.09 15.88 6.13
N PHE A 167 17.87 14.80 6.14
CA PHE A 167 19.31 14.81 6.47
C PHE A 167 20.24 14.88 5.24
N ASN A 168 19.71 14.93 4.02
CA ASN A 168 20.47 15.03 2.77
C ASN A 168 20.16 16.32 1.97
N VAL A 169 19.64 17.36 2.64
CA VAL A 169 19.37 18.69 2.05
C VAL A 169 20.48 19.66 2.45
#